data_AF-A0A2H0PZQ6-F1
#
_entry.id   AF-A0A2H0PZQ6-F1
#
_cell.length_a   1.000
_cell.length_b   1.000
_cell.length_c   1.000
_cell.angle_alpha   90.00
_cell.angle_beta   90.00
_cell.angle_gamma   90.00
#
_symmetry.space_group_name_H-M   'P 1'
#
loop_
_entity.id
_entity.type
_entity.pdbx_description
1 polymer ?
#
loop_
_entity_poly.entity_id
_entity_poly.type
_entity_poly.pdbx_seq_one_letter_code
_entity_poly.pdbx_strand_id
1 'polypeptide(L)' 'KPIWKINPFSNRYQLLAFFVGLGLLFAALYVGSLNLLLKTSPLNLHQWTIVLIVVAINLTLIELFKWLFTNRRG' A
#
# COMPACT_ATOMS: atom_id res chain seq x y z
N LYS A 1 10.15 6.49 -14.09
CA LYS A 1 8.97 7.27 -14.58
C LYS A 1 8.12 7.63 -13.37
N PRO A 2 7.56 8.85 -13.30
CA PRO A 2 6.68 9.25 -12.21
C PRO A 2 5.44 8.36 -12.16
N ILE A 3 4.88 8.12 -10.97
CA ILE A 3 3.69 7.28 -10.79
C ILE A 3 2.52 7.79 -11.66
N TRP A 4 2.42 9.11 -11.82
CA TRP A 4 1.43 9.80 -12.66
C TRP A 4 1.59 9.60 -14.17
N LYS A 5 2.75 9.13 -14.65
CA LYS A 5 3.00 8.82 -16.06
C LYS A 5 2.86 7.32 -16.38
N ILE A 6 2.62 6.50 -15.36
CA ILE A 6 2.45 5.06 -15.51
C ILE A 6 0.95 4.81 -15.40
N ASN A 7 0.35 4.03 -16.29
CA ASN A 7 -1.04 3.61 -16.13
C ASN A 7 -1.10 2.47 -15.10
N PRO A 8 -1.55 2.70 -13.85
CA PRO A 8 -1.54 1.67 -12.81
C PRO A 8 -2.53 0.54 -13.13
N PHE A 9 -3.52 0.79 -14.00
CA PHE A 9 -4.52 -0.19 -14.43
C PHE A 9 -4.09 -0.99 -15.66
N SER A 10 -2.93 -0.67 -16.26
CA SER A 10 -2.47 -1.36 -17.47
C SER A 10 -2.12 -2.83 -17.23
N ASN A 11 -1.69 -3.19 -16.01
CA ASN A 11 -1.32 -4.55 -15.66
C ASN A 11 -2.41 -5.22 -14.83
N ARG A 12 -3.26 -5.99 -15.51
CA ARG A 12 -4.36 -6.76 -14.88
C ARG A 12 -3.89 -7.71 -13.77
N TYR A 13 -2.67 -8.29 -13.88
CA TYR A 13 -2.15 -9.19 -12.86
C TYR A 13 -1.78 -8.44 -11.59
N GLN A 14 -1.15 -7.26 -11.75
CA GLN A 14 -0.75 -6.43 -10.62
C GLN A 14 -1.98 -5.81 -9.93
N LEU A 15 -2.99 -5.44 -10.71
CA LEU A 15 -4.27 -4.99 -10.19
C LEU A 15 -4.99 -6.09 -9.39
N LEU A 16 -5.05 -7.31 -9.93
CA LEU A 16 -5.62 -8.46 -9.23
C LEU A 16 -4.85 -8.78 -7.94
N ALA A 17 -3.53 -8.83 -8.00
CA ALA A 17 -2.69 -9.07 -6.82
C ALA A 17 -2.92 -8.00 -5.74
N PHE A 18 -3.07 -6.74 -6.14
CA PHE A 18 -3.38 -5.65 -5.22
C PHE A 18 -4.74 -5.83 -4.54
N PHE A 19 -5.80 -6.13 -5.29
CA PHE A 19 -7.12 -6.35 -4.72
C PHE A 19 -7.19 -7.59 -3.83
N VAL A 20 -6.53 -8.68 -4.22
CA VAL A 20 -6.44 -9.90 -3.40
C VAL A 20 -5.69 -9.61 -2.10
N GLY A 21 -4.56 -8.90 -2.18
CA GLY A 21 -3.80 -8.49 -0.99
C GLY A 21 -4.62 -7.61 -0.05
N LEU A 22 -5.34 -6.62 -0.59
CA LEU A 22 -6.26 -5.79 0.19
C LEU A 22 -7.38 -6.62 0.84
N GLY A 23 -8.02 -7.51 0.08
CA GLY A 23 -9.07 -8.38 0.58
C GLY A 23 -8.59 -9.27 1.72
N LEU A 24 -7.40 -9.84 1.61
CA LEU A 24 -6.77 -10.63 2.67
C LEU A 24 -6.41 -9.78 3.89
N LEU A 25 -5.94 -8.55 3.72
CA LEU A 25 -5.68 -7.62 4.82
C LEU A 25 -6.97 -7.32 5.60
N PHE A 26 -8.06 -7.01 4.90
CA PHE A 26 -9.36 -6.79 5.53
C PHE A 26 -9.88 -8.07 6.21
N ALA A 27 -9.73 -9.23 5.56
CA ALA A 27 -10.12 -10.50 6.16
C ALA A 27 -9.33 -10.78 7.45
N ALA A 28 -8.01 -10.51 7.46
CA ALA A 28 -7.17 -10.66 8.64
C ALA A 28 -7.56 -9.75 9.81
N LEU A 29 -8.14 -8.58 9.55
CA LEU A 29 -8.53 -7.61 10.57
C LEU A 29 -9.95 -7.82 11.09
N TYR A 30 -10.89 -8.22 10.22
CA TYR A 30 -12.32 -8.25 10.55
C TYR A 30 -12.92 -9.65 10.67
N VAL A 31 -12.26 -10.69 10.14
CA VAL A 31 -12.72 -12.09 10.32
C VAL A 31 -12.16 -12.62 11.64
N GLY A 32 -13.04 -12.87 12.62
CA GLY A 32 -12.65 -13.27 13.98
C GLY A 32 -11.69 -14.47 14.03
N SER A 33 -11.88 -15.48 13.17
CA SER A 33 -11.00 -16.66 13.10
C SER A 33 -9.56 -16.28 12.70
N LEU A 34 -9.40 -15.42 11.68
CA LEU A 34 -8.09 -14.99 11.21
C LEU A 34 -7.46 -13.97 12.16
N ASN A 35 -8.28 -13.09 12.72
CA ASN A 35 -7.84 -12.09 13.69
C ASN A 35 -7.20 -12.75 14.91
N LEU A 36 -7.80 -13.83 15.42
CA LEU A 36 -7.30 -14.59 16.57
C LEU A 36 -6.05 -15.41 16.21
N LEU A 37 -6.01 -16.02 15.03
CA LEU A 37 -4.84 -16.75 14.53
C LEU A 37 -3.63 -15.83 14.31
N LEU A 38 -3.85 -14.65 13.72
CA LEU A 38 -2.81 -13.67 13.40
C LEU A 38 -2.51 -12.71 14.55
N LYS A 39 -3.27 -12.81 15.65
CA LYS A 39 -3.19 -11.91 16.82
C LYS A 39 -3.27 -10.44 16.43
N THR A 40 -4.14 -10.12 15.49
CA THR A 40 -4.41 -8.74 15.08
C THR A 40 -5.59 -8.20 15.90
N SER A 41 -5.87 -6.91 15.79
CA SER A 41 -7.12 -6.31 16.29
C SER A 41 -7.71 -5.42 15.20
N PRO A 42 -9.05 -5.28 15.12
CA PRO A 42 -9.66 -4.34 14.19
C PRO A 42 -9.11 -2.93 14.43
N LEU A 43 -8.62 -2.29 13.36
CA LEU A 43 -8.11 -0.93 13.48
C LEU A 43 -9.27 0.05 13.62
N ASN A 44 -9.15 0.95 14.60
CA ASN A 44 -10.09 2.05 14.77
C ASN A 44 -9.79 3.19 13.77
N LEU A 45 -10.74 4.10 13.55
CA LEU A 45 -10.62 5.17 12.55
C LEU A 45 -9.36 6.06 12.77
N HIS A 46 -9.00 6.34 14.02
CA HIS A 46 -7.76 7.05 14.35
C HIS A 46 -6.48 6.28 14.03
N GLN A 47 -6.50 4.94 14.06
CA GLN A 47 -5.33 4.15 13.67
C GLN A 47 -5.19 4.10 12.16
N TRP A 48 -6.30 4.11 11.43
CA TRP A 48 -6.30 4.23 9.97
C TRP A 48 -5.70 5.55 9.48
N THR A 49 -5.88 6.67 10.19
CA THR A 49 -5.21 7.93 9.81
C THR A 49 -3.70 7.84 9.94
N ILE A 50 -3.18 7.18 10.98
CA ILE A 50 -1.74 6.93 11.13
C ILE A 50 -1.22 6.09 9.96
N VAL A 51 -1.93 5.01 9.60
CA VAL A 51 -1.58 4.18 8.44
C VAL A 51 -1.52 5.01 7.16
N LEU A 52 -2.51 5.87 6.90
CA LEU A 52 -2.53 6.73 5.73
C LEU A 52 -1.36 7.73 5.71
N ILE A 53 -0.99 8.31 6.85
CA ILE A 53 0.16 9.20 6.97
C ILE A 53 1.45 8.44 6.62
N VAL A 54 1.64 7.23 7.16
CA VAL A 54 2.81 6.39 6.87
C VAL A 54 2.85 6.02 5.39
N VAL A 55 1.72 5.67 4.79
CA VAL A 55 1.62 5.40 3.34
C VAL A 55 1.99 6.63 2.52
N ALA A 56 1.50 7.81 2.89
CA ALA A 56 1.82 9.06 2.21
C ALA A 56 3.31 9.40 2.29
N ILE A 57 3.93 9.27 3.47
CA ILE A 57 5.37 9.48 3.69
C ILE A 57 6.19 8.48 2.86
N ASN A 58 5.82 7.20 2.87
CA ASN A 58 6.52 6.21 2.06
C ASN A 58 6.42 6.52 0.56
N LEU A 59 5.23 6.91 0.07
CA LEU A 59 5.04 7.26 -1.33
C LEU A 59 5.89 8.47 -1.74
N THR A 60 5.91 9.52 -0.91
CA THR A 60 6.69 10.73 -1.19
C THR A 60 8.19 10.45 -1.15
N LEU A 61 8.67 9.68 -0.19
CA LEU A 61 10.06 9.25 -0.14
C LEU A 61 10.44 8.44 -1.39
N ILE A 62 9.64 7.45 -1.77
CA ILE A 62 9.90 6.65 -2.98
C ILE A 62 9.98 7.54 -4.22
N GLU A 63 9.09 8.53 -4.36
CA GLU A 63 9.12 9.47 -5.48
C GLU A 63 10.37 10.36 -5.44
N LEU A 64 10.73 10.88 -4.26
CA LEU A 64 11.92 11.70 -4.05
C LEU A 64 13.20 10.91 -4.38
N PHE A 65 13.31 9.67 -3.91
CA PHE A 65 14.42 8.78 -4.23
C PHE A 65 14.49 8.52 -5.74
N LYS A 66 13.38 8.19 -6.39
CA LYS A 66 13.36 8.01 -7.85
C LYS A 66 13.81 9.29 -8.58
N TRP A 67 13.40 10.47 -8.11
CA TRP A 67 13.82 11.74 -8.70
C TRP A 67 15.32 11.98 -8.56
N LEU A 68 15.87 11.85 -7.34
CA LEU A 68 17.29 12.03 -7.05
C LEU A 68 18.19 11.06 -7.82
N PHE A 69 17.78 9.80 -7.96
CA PHE A 69 18.56 8.78 -8.67
C PHE A 69 18.37 8.81 -10.19
N THR A 70 17.20 9.23 -10.70
CA THR A 70 16.99 9.38 -12.16
C THR A 70 17.88 10.50 -12.72
N ASN A 71 18.17 11.54 -11.94
CA ASN A 71 19.05 12.64 -12.36
C ASN A 71 20.56 12.30 -12.34
N ARG A 72 20.96 11.09 -11.92
CA ARG A 72 22.38 10.64 -11.89
C ARG A 72 22.74 9.63 -12.98
N ARG A 73 21.82 9.35 -13.91
CA ARG A 73 22.06 8.49 -15.10
C ARG A 73 22.06 9.28 -16.42
N GLY A 74 22.25 10.60 -16.35
CA GLY A 74 22.47 11.46 -17.51
C GLY A 74 23.95 11.74 -17.67
#